data_AF-A0A954REJ0-F1
#
_entry.id   AF-A0A954REJ0-F1
#
_cell.length_a   1.000
_cell.length_b   1.000
_cell.length_c   1.000
_cell.angle_alpha   90.00
_cell.angle_beta   90.00
_cell.angle_gamma   90.00
#
_symmetry.space_group_name_H-M   'P 1'
#
loop_
_entity.id
_entity.type
_entity.pdbx_description
1 polymer ?
#
loop_
_entity_poly.entity_id
_entity_poly.type
_entity_poly.pdbx_seq_one_letter_code
_entity_poly.pdbx_strand_id
1 'polypeptide(L)'
;MTCNCSLKLALLCFGALLIGRIPVASRCVAAEPVPLITVDSRGQLVYRDTGNGNRVPDFSFCGYRLGEQDIPEVATRVHLAPSGNDDTQSMQRAIDHVAALPVDSQGMRGAVCLGPGDFQVSGQLRIQASGVVLRGCGAGVGGTRVHATG
;
A
#
# COMPACT_ATOMS: atom_id res chain seq x y z
N MET A 1 -17.93 -36.74 24.24
CA MET A 1 -18.78 -37.18 25.37
C MET A 1 -20.05 -37.78 24.81
N THR A 2 -20.13 -39.11 24.87
CA THR A 2 -21.23 -39.93 24.36
C THR A 2 -22.49 -39.76 25.22
N CYS A 3 -23.67 -39.59 24.63
CA CYS A 3 -24.92 -39.86 25.33
C CYS A 3 -25.90 -40.58 24.39
N ASN A 4 -25.96 -41.90 24.56
CA ASN A 4 -27.07 -42.75 24.13
C ASN A 4 -28.34 -42.32 24.86
N CYS A 5 -29.48 -42.25 24.17
CA CYS A 5 -30.79 -42.23 24.82
C CYS A 5 -31.72 -43.24 24.14
N SER A 6 -31.95 -44.35 24.85
CA SER A 6 -32.75 -45.49 24.40
C SER A 6 -34.21 -45.14 24.18
N LEU A 7 -34.71 -45.70 23.08
CA LEU A 7 -36.09 -45.87 22.67
C LEU A 7 -36.85 -46.80 23.65
N LYS A 8 -37.94 -46.34 24.28
CA LYS A 8 -39.01 -47.21 24.81
C LYS A 8 -40.40 -46.56 24.64
N LEU A 9 -41.07 -47.03 23.61
CA LEU A 9 -42.50 -47.36 23.44
C LEU A 9 -43.51 -46.97 24.55
N ALA A 10 -44.56 -46.22 24.20
CA ALA A 10 -45.88 -46.38 24.82
C ALA A 10 -47.00 -45.89 23.87
N LEU A 11 -48.02 -46.74 23.78
CA LEU A 11 -49.18 -46.77 22.89
C LEU A 11 -50.24 -45.70 23.21
N LEU A 12 -50.97 -45.28 22.15
CA LEU A 12 -52.39 -44.88 22.10
C LEU A 12 -52.90 -43.75 23.02
N CYS A 13 -53.46 -42.68 22.42
CA CYS A 13 -54.89 -42.35 22.53
C CYS A 13 -55.26 -40.97 21.94
N PHE A 14 -56.35 -40.98 21.18
CA PHE A 14 -57.38 -39.94 21.02
C PHE A 14 -57.04 -38.59 20.38
N GLY A 15 -57.89 -38.24 19.41
CA GLY A 15 -57.75 -37.07 18.56
C GLY A 15 -57.80 -35.76 19.32
N ALA A 16 -56.84 -34.91 19.00
CA ALA A 16 -56.84 -33.50 19.33
C ALA A 16 -56.34 -32.73 18.11
N LEU A 17 -57.07 -31.69 17.74
CA LEU A 17 -56.76 -30.70 16.72
C LEU A 17 -55.30 -30.22 16.89
N LEU A 18 -54.38 -30.73 16.05
CA LEU A 18 -52.98 -30.35 16.06
C LEU A 18 -52.82 -28.96 15.44
N ILE A 19 -52.94 -27.91 16.26
CA ILE A 19 -52.31 -26.62 15.95
C ILE A 19 -50.80 -26.82 16.14
N GLY A 20 -50.17 -27.46 15.16
CA GLY A 20 -48.73 -27.64 15.12
C GLY A 20 -48.04 -26.28 15.03
N ARG A 21 -47.39 -25.85 16.11
CA ARG A 21 -46.47 -24.70 16.07
C ARG A 21 -45.28 -25.09 15.19
N ILE A 22 -45.27 -24.57 13.97
CA ILE A 22 -44.10 -24.65 13.08
C ILE A 22 -42.96 -23.93 13.81
N PRO A 23 -41.80 -24.57 14.06
CA PRO A 23 -40.63 -23.87 14.54
C PRO A 23 -40.17 -22.94 13.41
N VAL A 24 -40.31 -21.64 13.62
CA VAL A 24 -39.69 -20.63 12.75
C VAL A 24 -38.19 -20.79 12.92
N ALA A 25 -37.55 -21.46 11.96
CA ALA A 25 -36.10 -21.49 11.87
C ALA A 25 -35.62 -20.05 11.67
N SER A 26 -35.01 -19.48 12.70
CA SER A 26 -34.32 -18.19 12.59
C SER A 26 -33.16 -18.38 11.63
N ARG A 27 -33.24 -17.76 10.46
CA ARG A 27 -32.08 -17.60 9.59
C ARG A 27 -31.07 -16.73 10.35
N CYS A 28 -29.91 -17.30 10.66
CA CYS A 28 -28.74 -16.49 10.92
C CYS A 28 -28.42 -15.75 9.61
N VAL A 29 -28.84 -14.49 9.52
CA VAL A 29 -28.31 -13.59 8.52
C VAL A 29 -26.87 -13.33 8.95
N ALA A 30 -25.91 -13.89 8.21
CA ALA A 30 -24.52 -13.48 8.34
C ALA A 30 -24.50 -11.95 8.15
N ALA A 31 -23.99 -11.23 9.14
CA ALA A 31 -23.91 -9.79 9.07
C ALA A 31 -23.03 -9.41 7.86
N GLU A 32 -23.58 -8.59 6.95
CA GLU A 32 -22.82 -7.98 5.87
C GLU A 32 -21.60 -7.26 6.47
N PRO A 33 -20.39 -7.42 5.90
CA PRO A 33 -19.20 -6.79 6.42
C PRO A 33 -19.39 -5.27 6.41
N VAL A 34 -19.32 -4.67 7.59
CA VAL A 34 -19.51 -3.25 7.76
C VAL A 34 -18.38 -2.50 7.05
N PRO A 35 -18.66 -1.48 6.23
CA PRO A 35 -17.61 -0.75 5.51
C PRO A 35 -16.64 -0.10 6.51
N LEU A 36 -15.34 -0.33 6.29
CA LEU A 36 -14.26 0.18 7.15
C LEU A 36 -14.10 1.69 7.07
N ILE A 37 -14.56 2.29 5.98
CA ILE A 37 -14.54 3.73 5.74
C ILE A 37 -15.97 4.14 5.39
N THR A 38 -16.48 5.13 6.11
CA THR A 38 -17.78 5.76 5.82
C THR A 38 -17.65 7.27 5.81
N VAL A 39 -18.63 7.97 5.24
CA VAL A 39 -18.72 9.43 5.32
C VAL A 39 -19.78 9.79 6.34
N ASP A 40 -19.48 10.71 7.26
CA ASP A 40 -20.47 11.20 8.23
C ASP A 40 -21.41 12.26 7.61
N SER A 41 -22.37 12.74 8.40
CA SER A 41 -23.32 13.77 7.95
C SER A 41 -22.68 15.13 7.65
N ARG A 42 -21.41 15.35 8.02
CA ARG A 42 -20.63 16.55 7.74
C ARG A 42 -19.72 16.38 6.52
N GLY A 43 -19.75 15.21 5.87
CA GLY A 43 -18.89 14.92 4.73
C GLY A 43 -17.48 14.44 5.11
N GLN A 44 -17.22 14.10 6.38
CA GLN A 44 -15.91 13.66 6.86
C GLN A 44 -15.76 12.14 6.79
N LEU A 45 -14.54 11.67 6.48
CA LEU A 45 -14.22 10.24 6.50
C LEU A 45 -14.14 9.73 7.96
N VAL A 46 -14.91 8.67 8.23
CA VAL A 46 -14.92 7.93 9.49
C VAL A 46 -14.29 6.57 9.24
N TYR A 47 -13.18 6.32 9.93
CA TYR A 47 -12.41 5.08 9.83
C TYR A 47 -12.74 4.20 11.04
N ARG A 48 -13.16 2.95 10.79
CA ARG A 48 -13.48 1.97 11.83
C ARG A 48 -12.35 0.96 12.01
N ASP A 49 -12.17 0.55 13.25
CA ASP A 49 -11.35 -0.60 13.59
C ASP A 49 -12.14 -1.90 13.35
N THR A 50 -11.45 -2.95 12.93
CA THR A 50 -12.00 -4.31 12.98
C THR A 50 -12.02 -4.81 14.43
N GLY A 51 -12.76 -5.88 14.72
CA GLY A 51 -12.78 -6.50 16.05
C GLY A 51 -11.42 -6.98 16.55
N ASN A 52 -10.41 -7.06 15.68
CA ASN A 52 -9.04 -7.44 16.00
C ASN A 52 -8.09 -6.22 16.10
N GLY A 53 -8.64 -5.00 16.05
CA GLY A 53 -7.87 -3.75 16.15
C GLY A 53 -7.22 -3.29 14.83
N ASN A 54 -7.55 -3.88 13.68
CA ASN A 54 -7.01 -3.42 12.40
C ASN A 54 -7.78 -2.19 11.91
N ARG A 55 -7.06 -1.17 11.42
CA ARG A 55 -7.65 0.06 10.86
C ARG A 55 -7.05 0.35 9.49
N VAL A 56 -7.83 0.96 8.60
CA VAL A 56 -7.27 1.51 7.36
C VAL A 56 -6.31 2.67 7.72
N PRO A 57 -5.07 2.68 7.21
CA PRO A 57 -4.14 3.78 7.46
C PRO A 57 -4.63 5.10 6.87
N ASP A 58 -4.35 6.20 7.57
CA ASP A 58 -4.60 7.55 7.08
C ASP A 58 -3.39 8.02 6.25
N PHE A 59 -3.61 8.23 4.94
CA PHE A 59 -2.60 8.70 3.99
C PHE A 59 -2.74 10.19 3.65
N SER A 60 -3.59 10.93 4.36
CA SER A 60 -3.87 12.36 4.06
C SER A 60 -2.64 13.25 4.18
N PHE A 61 -1.63 12.81 4.94
CA PHE A 61 -0.36 13.50 5.18
C PHE A 61 0.83 12.88 4.44
N CYS A 62 0.58 11.98 3.48
CA CYS A 62 1.65 11.37 2.70
C CYS A 62 2.19 12.32 1.61
N GLY A 63 3.48 12.19 1.30
CA GLY A 63 4.15 12.98 0.27
C GLY A 63 5.24 13.90 0.84
N TYR A 64 5.87 14.64 -0.06
CA TYR A 64 6.90 15.62 0.33
C TYR A 64 6.26 16.71 1.19
N ARG A 65 6.79 16.93 2.40
CA ARG A 65 6.32 17.99 3.32
C ARG A 65 4.79 18.00 3.49
N LEU A 66 4.18 16.82 3.68
CA LEU A 66 2.73 16.66 3.86
C LEU A 66 1.88 17.13 2.66
N GLY A 67 2.49 17.39 1.50
CA GLY A 67 1.82 18.03 0.37
C GLY A 67 1.63 19.55 0.53
N GLU A 68 2.14 20.16 1.60
CA GLU A 68 2.03 21.60 1.86
C GLU A 68 3.11 22.43 1.14
N GLN A 69 4.14 21.77 0.62
CA GLN A 69 5.24 22.42 -0.10
C GLN A 69 5.50 21.71 -1.42
N ASP A 70 5.76 22.51 -2.46
CA ASP A 70 6.19 21.99 -3.75
C ASP A 70 7.50 21.21 -3.64
N ILE A 71 7.65 20.20 -4.50
CA ILE A 71 8.90 19.45 -4.60
C ILE A 71 9.98 20.40 -5.15
N PRO A 72 11.12 20.57 -4.46
CA PRO A 72 12.12 21.53 -4.88
C PRO A 72 12.75 21.17 -6.23
N GLU A 73 12.98 22.19 -7.05
CA GLU A 73 13.78 22.06 -8.26
C GLU A 73 15.28 22.10 -7.91
N VAL A 74 15.90 20.91 -7.93
CA VAL A 74 17.33 20.75 -7.68
C VAL A 74 18.06 20.68 -9.02
N ALA A 75 19.14 21.46 -9.14
CA ALA A 75 19.95 21.50 -10.34
C ALA A 75 20.52 20.11 -10.68
N THR A 76 20.29 19.67 -11.92
CA THR A 76 20.88 18.44 -12.44
C THR A 76 22.38 18.61 -12.60
N ARG A 77 23.13 17.66 -12.06
CA ARG A 77 24.60 17.60 -12.19
C ARG A 77 25.03 16.48 -13.13
N VAL A 78 24.24 15.42 -13.23
CA VAL A 78 24.48 14.28 -14.11
C VAL A 78 23.19 13.87 -14.79
N HIS A 79 23.25 13.68 -16.11
CA HIS A 79 22.19 13.04 -16.88
C HIS A 79 22.63 11.64 -17.28
N LEU A 80 21.74 10.65 -17.14
CA LEU A 80 21.98 9.27 -17.56
C LEU A 80 20.90 8.84 -18.55
N ALA A 81 21.29 8.11 -19.58
CA ALA A 81 20.38 7.34 -20.42
C ALA A 81 20.54 5.85 -20.09
N PRO A 82 19.47 5.05 -20.22
CA PRO A 82 19.57 3.60 -20.00
C PRO A 82 20.54 2.98 -21.00
N SER A 83 21.41 2.09 -20.54
CA SER A 83 22.42 1.45 -21.40
C SER A 83 21.87 0.28 -22.23
N GLY A 84 20.66 -0.21 -21.89
CA GLY A 84 20.12 -1.46 -22.43
C GLY A 84 20.72 -2.73 -21.79
N ASN A 85 21.61 -2.58 -20.80
CA ASN A 85 22.20 -3.65 -20.01
C ASN A 85 22.11 -3.28 -18.52
N ASP A 86 22.96 -3.85 -17.67
CA ASP A 86 23.06 -3.49 -16.25
C ASP A 86 23.63 -2.07 -16.06
N ASP A 87 22.80 -1.19 -15.52
CA ASP A 87 23.08 0.20 -15.20
C ASP A 87 23.50 0.41 -13.73
N THR A 88 23.59 -0.64 -12.92
CA THR A 88 23.91 -0.54 -11.48
C THR A 88 25.16 0.33 -11.24
N GLN A 89 26.24 0.05 -11.97
CA GLN A 89 27.51 0.74 -11.76
C GLN A 89 27.49 2.18 -12.29
N SER A 90 26.80 2.44 -13.41
CA SER A 90 26.72 3.79 -13.99
C SER A 90 25.88 4.71 -13.10
N MET A 91 24.74 4.20 -12.61
CA MET A 91 23.87 4.91 -11.66
C MET A 91 24.57 5.15 -10.32
N GLN A 92 25.25 4.14 -9.75
CA GLN A 92 25.97 4.31 -8.50
C GLN A 92 27.08 5.35 -8.61
N ARG A 93 27.88 5.33 -9.70
CA ARG A 93 28.92 6.34 -9.94
C ARG A 93 28.36 7.76 -10.05
N ALA A 94 27.20 7.92 -10.70
CA ALA A 94 26.54 9.23 -10.79
C ALA A 94 26.08 9.71 -9.41
N ILE A 95 25.50 8.82 -8.60
CA ILE A 95 25.12 9.12 -7.21
C ILE A 95 26.35 9.52 -6.39
N ASP A 96 27.43 8.74 -6.45
CA ASP A 96 28.67 8.99 -5.72
C ASP A 96 29.32 10.33 -6.13
N HIS A 97 29.29 10.64 -7.44
CA HIS A 97 29.77 11.91 -7.95
C HIS A 97 29.00 13.09 -7.36
N VAL A 98 27.66 13.03 -7.37
CA VAL A 98 26.83 14.10 -6.79
C VAL A 98 26.98 14.17 -5.27
N ALA A 99 27.15 13.03 -4.59
CA ALA A 99 27.40 12.97 -3.16
C ALA A 99 28.71 13.67 -2.74
N ALA A 100 29.71 13.71 -3.62
CA ALA A 100 30.98 14.38 -3.37
C ALA A 100 30.95 15.91 -3.57
N LEU A 101 29.90 16.46 -4.20
CA LEU A 101 29.79 17.90 -4.46
C LEU A 101 29.51 18.70 -3.17
N PRO A 102 29.95 19.96 -3.07
CA PRO A 102 29.63 20.81 -1.93
C PRO A 102 28.12 21.03 -1.81
N VAL A 103 27.66 21.16 -0.56
CA VAL A 103 26.27 21.46 -0.24
C VAL A 103 26.01 22.95 -0.49
N ASP A 104 24.88 23.28 -1.11
CA ASP A 104 24.42 24.64 -1.36
C ASP A 104 23.66 25.23 -0.16
N SER A 105 23.16 26.47 -0.32
CA SER A 105 22.43 27.19 0.72
C SER A 105 21.09 26.53 1.11
N GLN A 106 20.57 25.63 0.29
CA GLN A 106 19.34 24.89 0.53
C GLN A 106 19.58 23.47 1.06
N GLY A 107 20.84 23.11 1.35
CA GLY A 107 21.18 21.77 1.82
C GLY A 107 21.31 20.74 0.69
N MET A 108 21.38 21.18 -0.58
CA MET A 108 21.42 20.31 -1.75
C MET A 108 22.80 20.26 -2.38
N ARG A 109 23.19 19.09 -2.86
CA ARG A 109 24.43 18.86 -3.64
C ARG A 109 24.12 18.84 -5.12
N GLY A 110 22.97 18.27 -5.48
CA GLY A 110 22.48 18.22 -6.85
C GLY A 110 21.56 17.03 -7.13
N ALA A 111 21.13 16.94 -8.38
CA ALA A 111 20.32 15.83 -8.87
C ALA A 111 21.06 14.99 -9.92
N VAL A 112 20.84 13.68 -9.86
CA VAL A 112 21.07 12.73 -10.95
C VAL A 112 19.74 12.57 -11.69
N CYS A 113 19.71 12.99 -12.95
CA CYS A 113 18.53 12.91 -13.80
C CYS A 113 18.63 11.67 -14.71
N LEU A 114 17.74 10.71 -14.49
CA LEU A 114 17.55 9.55 -15.34
C LEU A 114 16.63 9.95 -16.49
N GLY A 115 17.10 9.74 -17.71
CA GLY A 115 16.32 9.93 -18.93
C GLY A 115 15.17 8.92 -19.05
N PRO A 116 14.37 9.04 -20.12
CA PRO A 116 13.30 8.10 -20.39
C PRO A 116 13.86 6.71 -20.74
N GLY A 117 13.15 5.66 -20.33
CA GLY A 117 13.45 4.27 -20.67
C GLY A 117 13.71 3.35 -19.47
N ASP A 118 14.24 2.18 -19.76
CA ASP A 118 14.38 1.05 -18.84
C ASP A 118 15.83 0.90 -18.35
N PHE A 119 16.07 1.27 -17.09
CA PHE A 119 17.34 1.03 -16.41
C PHE A 119 17.30 -0.33 -15.72
N GLN A 120 18.32 -1.16 -15.92
CA GLN A 120 18.43 -2.44 -15.21
C GLN A 120 19.39 -2.30 -14.03
N VAL A 121 19.00 -2.77 -12.85
CA VAL A 121 19.82 -2.70 -11.65
C VAL A 121 19.91 -4.11 -11.06
N SER A 122 21.03 -4.79 -11.32
CA SER A 122 21.32 -6.14 -10.80
C SER A 122 21.77 -6.16 -9.34
N GLY A 123 22.04 -4.98 -8.76
CA GLY A 123 22.53 -4.83 -7.40
C GLY A 123 21.81 -3.76 -6.60
N GLN A 124 22.57 -3.01 -5.79
CA GLN A 124 22.01 -1.98 -4.90
C GLN A 124 22.50 -0.61 -5.30
N LEU A 125 21.58 0.37 -5.28
CA LEU A 125 21.90 1.78 -5.33
C LEU A 125 21.91 2.35 -3.91
N ARG A 126 23.00 2.99 -3.50
CA ARG A 126 23.20 3.55 -2.17
C ARG A 126 23.38 5.05 -2.24
N ILE A 127 22.52 5.78 -1.55
CA ILE A 127 22.63 7.23 -1.36
C ILE A 127 23.06 7.47 0.09
N GLN A 128 24.35 7.69 0.31
CA GLN A 128 24.94 7.77 1.66
C GLN A 128 25.13 9.20 2.18
N ALA A 129 24.91 10.20 1.33
CA ALA A 129 25.04 11.61 1.67
C ALA A 129 23.70 12.35 1.52
N SER A 130 23.44 13.30 2.42
CA SER A 130 22.31 14.23 2.29
C SER A 130 22.49 15.16 1.10
N GLY A 131 21.37 15.70 0.60
CA GLY A 131 21.36 16.67 -0.49
C GLY A 131 21.49 16.07 -1.89
N VAL A 132 21.45 14.74 -2.03
CA VAL A 132 21.47 14.04 -3.32
C VAL A 132 20.04 13.69 -3.74
N VAL A 133 19.66 14.06 -4.96
CA VAL A 133 18.35 13.71 -5.54
C VAL A 133 18.54 12.75 -6.72
N LEU A 134 17.76 11.67 -6.74
CA LEU A 134 17.61 10.83 -7.93
C LEU A 134 16.25 11.16 -8.57
N ARG A 135 16.27 11.64 -9.81
CA ARG A 135 15.08 12.15 -10.53
C ARG A 135 14.88 11.40 -11.84
N GLY A 136 13.66 10.99 -12.14
CA GLY A 136 13.29 10.41 -13.44
C GLY A 136 12.41 11.33 -14.27
N CYS A 137 12.06 10.90 -15.48
CA CYS A 137 11.18 11.60 -16.43
C CYS A 137 9.67 11.35 -16.21
N GLY A 138 9.27 10.93 -15.01
CA GLY A 138 7.89 10.56 -14.71
C GLY A 138 7.56 9.09 -14.97
N ALA A 139 6.28 8.74 -14.81
CA ALA A 139 5.76 7.38 -14.98
C ALA A 139 5.10 7.17 -16.35
N GLY A 140 5.03 5.92 -16.81
CA GLY A 140 4.31 5.55 -18.04
C GLY A 140 5.15 5.65 -19.32
N VAL A 141 4.49 5.85 -20.46
CA VAL A 141 5.14 5.95 -21.78
C VAL A 141 6.02 7.19 -21.82
N GLY A 142 7.29 7.01 -22.18
CA GLY A 142 8.28 8.10 -22.13
C GLY A 142 8.76 8.47 -20.73
N GLY A 143 8.37 7.70 -19.70
CA GLY A 143 8.87 7.84 -18.34
C GLY A 143 10.17 7.05 -18.09
N THR A 144 10.62 7.08 -16.84
CA THR A 144 11.77 6.29 -16.37
C THR A 144 11.28 5.06 -15.61
N ARG A 145 11.82 3.89 -15.91
CA ARG A 145 11.60 2.64 -15.18
C ARG A 145 12.94 2.12 -14.67
N VAL A 146 13.01 1.81 -13.39
CA VAL A 146 14.18 1.16 -12.77
C VAL A 146 13.77 -0.26 -12.40
N HIS A 147 14.37 -1.24 -13.07
CA HIS A 147 14.12 -2.67 -12.87
C HIS A 147 15.15 -3.23 -11.92
N ALA A 148 14.72 -3.69 -10.75
CA ALA A 148 15.57 -4.51 -9.89
C ALA A 148 15.66 -5.93 -10.50
N THR A 149 16.86 -6.31 -10.96
CA THR A 149 17.13 -7.59 -11.61
C THR A 149 17.99 -8.54 -10.76
N GLY A 150 18.44 -8.13 -9.56
CA GLY A 150 19.23 -8.94 -8.63
C GLY A 150 19.27 -8.42 -7.19
#